data_AF-A0A948AKJ5-F1
#
_entry.id   AF-A0A948AKJ5-F1
#
_cell.length_a   1.000
_cell.length_b   1.000
_cell.length_c   1.000
_cell.angle_alpha   90.00
_cell.angle_beta   90.00
_cell.angle_gamma   90.00
#
_symmetry.space_group_name_H-M   'P 1'
#
loop_
_entity.id
_entity.type
_entity.pdbx_description
1 polymer ?
#
loop_
_entity_poly.entity_id
_entity_poly.type
_entity_poly.pdbx_seq_one_letter_code
_entity_poly.pdbx_strand_id
1 'polypeptide(L)'
;PDHILLKPGKLTAEEWVIMKTHARLGSEAIELAERDAIKPVAFLTIAKEIAHWHHEKWDGSGYPDGLAGDAIPIPARLMALADVFDALISRRVYKPPMPYEQAREIIVADRGRHFDPDVVDAFLAVFDEFVDIAERYADVVQE
;
A
#
# COMPACT_ATOMS: atom_id res chain seq x y z
N PRO A 1 -0.12 17.18 -5.84
CA PRO A 1 -0.03 18.63 -5.50
C PRO A 1 0.01 18.83 -3.98
N ASP A 2 0.85 19.74 -3.49
CA ASP A 2 1.11 19.91 -2.05
C ASP A 2 -0.16 20.23 -1.25
N HIS A 3 -1.05 21.08 -1.78
CA HIS A 3 -2.30 21.43 -1.10
C HIS A 3 -3.27 20.24 -0.92
N ILE A 4 -3.13 19.16 -1.69
CA ILE A 4 -3.89 17.91 -1.52
C ILE A 4 -3.14 16.97 -0.56
N LEU A 5 -1.83 16.80 -0.76
CA LEU A 5 -0.98 15.90 0.04
C LEU A 5 -0.89 16.35 1.51
N LEU A 6 -0.83 17.66 1.75
CA LEU A 6 -0.66 18.26 3.06
C LEU A 6 -1.99 18.74 3.67
N LYS A 7 -3.14 18.40 3.04
CA LYS A 7 -4.45 18.90 3.47
C LYS A 7 -4.76 18.38 4.88
N PRO A 8 -5.10 19.26 5.84
CA PRO A 8 -5.43 18.82 7.16
C PRO A 8 -6.91 18.40 7.31
N GLY A 9 -7.28 17.29 6.67
CA GLY A 9 -8.62 16.75 6.71
C GLY A 9 -8.96 15.80 5.57
N LYS A 10 -10.25 15.49 5.42
CA LYS A 10 -10.72 14.63 4.33
C LYS A 10 -10.57 15.33 2.98
N LEU A 11 -10.20 14.55 1.97
CA LEU A 11 -10.20 15.00 0.59
C LEU A 11 -11.64 15.12 0.06
N THR A 12 -11.90 16.10 -0.79
CA THR A 12 -13.14 16.15 -1.59
C THR A 12 -13.12 15.07 -2.68
N ALA A 13 -14.26 14.87 -3.35
CA ALA A 13 -14.32 13.90 -4.45
C ALA A 13 -13.35 14.26 -5.59
N GLU A 14 -13.21 15.55 -5.91
CA GLU A 14 -12.29 16.05 -6.95
C GLU A 14 -10.83 15.89 -6.53
N GLU A 15 -10.51 16.24 -5.29
CA GLU A 15 -9.17 16.03 -4.72
C GLU A 15 -8.79 14.55 -4.69
N TRP A 16 -9.77 13.67 -4.41
CA TRP A 16 -9.58 12.22 -4.44
C TRP A 16 -9.25 11.72 -5.85
N VAL A 17 -9.93 12.23 -6.88
CA VAL A 17 -9.60 11.90 -8.28
C VAL A 17 -8.15 12.26 -8.60
N ILE A 18 -7.68 13.42 -8.15
CA ILE A 18 -6.28 13.83 -8.34
C ILE A 18 -5.33 12.95 -7.52
N MET A 19 -5.64 12.66 -6.26
CA MET A 19 -4.80 11.83 -5.38
C MET A 19 -4.55 10.45 -5.98
N LYS A 20 -5.58 9.80 -6.54
CA LYS A 20 -5.46 8.48 -7.17
C LYS A 20 -4.47 8.44 -8.33
N THR A 21 -4.13 9.59 -8.94
CA THR A 21 -3.20 9.64 -10.07
C THR A 21 -1.76 9.31 -9.69
N HIS A 22 -1.38 9.35 -8.40
CA HIS A 22 -0.01 9.08 -7.98
C HIS A 22 0.47 7.67 -8.36
N ALA A 23 -0.43 6.68 -8.33
CA ALA A 23 -0.10 5.30 -8.69
C ALA A 23 0.37 5.22 -10.14
N ARG A 24 -0.42 5.79 -11.06
CA ARG A 24 -0.06 5.90 -12.49
C ARG A 24 1.20 6.73 -12.71
N LEU A 25 1.28 7.92 -12.11
CA LEU A 25 2.42 8.83 -12.31
C LEU A 25 3.73 8.23 -11.78
N GLY A 26 3.70 7.50 -10.67
CA GLY A 26 4.86 6.78 -10.12
C GLY A 26 5.32 5.66 -11.05
N SER A 27 4.37 4.86 -11.55
CA SER A 27 4.64 3.81 -12.55
C SER A 27 5.27 4.37 -13.82
N GLU A 28 4.73 5.46 -14.37
CA GLU A 28 5.26 6.13 -15.57
C GLU A 28 6.70 6.62 -15.38
N ALA A 29 7.02 7.18 -14.21
CA ALA A 29 8.38 7.61 -13.91
C ALA A 29 9.37 6.43 -13.88
N ILE A 30 8.96 5.29 -13.31
CA ILE A 30 9.77 4.06 -13.27
C ILE A 30 9.92 3.47 -14.67
N GLU A 31 8.87 3.50 -15.49
CA GLU A 31 8.91 3.04 -16.88
C GLU A 31 9.90 3.87 -17.71
N LEU A 32 9.96 5.19 -17.52
CA LEU A 32 10.96 6.03 -18.17
C LEU A 32 12.39 5.60 -17.78
N ALA A 33 12.63 5.37 -16.49
CA ALA A 33 13.94 4.88 -16.02
C ALA A 33 14.29 3.48 -16.57
N GLU A 34 13.29 2.60 -16.72
CA GLU A 34 13.46 1.28 -17.32
C GLU A 34 13.85 1.37 -18.81
N ARG A 35 13.30 2.33 -19.55
CA ARG A 35 13.62 2.58 -20.98
C ARG A 35 15.03 3.16 -21.18
N ASP A 36 15.49 4.00 -20.24
CA ASP A 36 16.83 4.58 -20.29
C ASP A 36 17.94 3.59 -19.90
N ALA A 37 17.58 2.46 -19.29
CA ALA A 37 18.53 1.44 -18.88
C ALA A 37 19.12 0.69 -20.10
N ILE A 38 20.46 0.55 -20.12
CA ILE A 38 21.19 -0.15 -21.19
C ILE A 38 20.81 -1.64 -21.27
N LYS A 39 20.35 -2.22 -20.15
CA LYS A 39 19.90 -3.61 -20.05
C LYS A 39 18.64 -3.68 -19.17
N PRO A 40 17.77 -4.68 -19.37
CA PRO A 40 16.63 -4.91 -18.51
C PRO A 40 17.04 -5.03 -17.04
N VAL A 41 16.34 -4.33 -16.16
CA VAL A 41 16.54 -4.36 -14.71
C VAL A 41 15.28 -4.91 -14.06
N ALA A 42 15.29 -6.20 -13.71
CA ALA A 42 14.13 -6.89 -13.13
C ALA A 42 13.53 -6.17 -11.90
N PHE A 43 14.36 -5.50 -11.11
CA PHE A 43 13.91 -4.67 -9.99
C PHE A 43 12.96 -3.53 -10.42
N LEU A 44 13.22 -2.87 -11.55
CA LEU A 44 12.37 -1.76 -12.03
C LEU A 44 11.01 -2.28 -12.48
N THR A 45 10.96 -3.47 -13.07
CA THR A 45 9.69 -4.11 -13.41
C THR A 45 8.83 -4.31 -12.15
N ILE A 46 9.38 -4.91 -11.09
CA ILE A 46 8.67 -5.11 -9.81
C ILE A 46 8.25 -3.77 -9.19
N ALA A 47 9.16 -2.79 -9.15
CA ALA A 47 8.88 -1.48 -8.58
C ALA A 47 7.73 -0.76 -9.32
N LYS A 48 7.69 -0.90 -10.64
CA LYS A 48 6.61 -0.37 -11.50
C LYS A 48 5.27 -1.02 -11.18
N GLU A 49 5.23 -2.36 -11.05
CA GLU A 49 4.02 -3.09 -10.68
C GLU A 49 3.48 -2.64 -9.31
N ILE A 50 4.36 -2.50 -8.32
CA ILE A 50 3.99 -2.00 -6.99
C ILE A 50 3.43 -0.58 -7.09
N ALA A 51 4.18 0.34 -7.70
CA ALA A 51 3.77 1.74 -7.80
C ALA A 51 2.40 1.88 -8.48
N HIS A 52 2.16 1.10 -9.53
CA HIS A 52 0.92 1.18 -10.30
C HIS A 52 -0.29 0.54 -9.59
N TRP A 53 -0.10 -0.59 -8.90
CA TRP A 53 -1.23 -1.43 -8.47
C TRP A 53 -1.33 -1.71 -6.96
N HIS A 54 -0.49 -1.14 -6.09
CA HIS A 54 -0.60 -1.35 -4.63
C HIS A 54 -1.92 -0.85 -3.99
N HIS A 55 -2.76 -0.12 -4.75
CA HIS A 55 -4.10 0.30 -4.35
C HIS A 55 -5.23 -0.48 -5.04
N GLU A 56 -4.90 -1.49 -5.84
CA GLU A 56 -5.88 -2.46 -6.29
C GLU A 56 -6.37 -3.30 -5.12
N LYS A 57 -7.62 -3.76 -5.20
CA LYS A 57 -8.26 -4.57 -4.17
C LYS A 57 -8.64 -5.90 -4.77
N TRP A 58 -8.49 -6.97 -3.99
CA TRP A 58 -8.75 -8.33 -4.45
C TRP A 58 -10.14 -8.50 -5.11
N ASP A 59 -11.15 -7.79 -4.62
CA ASP A 59 -12.54 -7.80 -5.15
C ASP A 59 -12.77 -6.92 -6.39
N GLY A 60 -11.76 -6.22 -6.90
CA GLY A 60 -11.87 -5.34 -8.06
C GLY A 60 -12.41 -3.94 -7.75
N SER A 61 -12.68 -3.61 -6.48
CA SER A 61 -13.13 -2.25 -6.08
C SER A 61 -11.99 -1.23 -5.93
N GLY A 62 -10.76 -1.63 -6.24
CA GLY A 62 -9.56 -0.82 -6.17
C GLY A 62 -9.37 0.13 -7.36
N TYR A 63 -8.16 0.67 -7.47
CA TYR A 63 -7.75 1.58 -8.53
C TYR A 63 -6.24 1.43 -8.78
N PRO A 64 -5.70 1.87 -9.93
CA PRO A 64 -6.32 2.68 -10.98
C PRO A 64 -7.17 1.92 -12.01
N ASP A 65 -6.94 0.62 -12.21
CA ASP A 65 -7.45 -0.15 -13.34
C ASP A 65 -8.62 -1.06 -12.95
N GLY A 66 -8.85 -1.27 -11.65
CA GLY A 66 -9.94 -2.13 -11.14
C GLY A 66 -9.66 -3.61 -11.35
N LEU A 67 -8.39 -3.99 -11.20
CA LEU A 67 -7.94 -5.38 -11.30
C LEU A 67 -8.50 -6.19 -10.13
N ALA A 68 -8.84 -7.46 -10.39
CA ALA A 68 -9.39 -8.37 -9.39
C ALA A 68 -8.62 -9.69 -9.37
N GLY A 69 -8.53 -10.30 -8.19
CA GLY A 69 -7.87 -11.58 -7.98
C GLY A 69 -6.44 -11.61 -8.52
N ASP A 70 -6.11 -12.68 -9.24
CA ASP A 70 -4.78 -12.92 -9.81
C ASP A 70 -4.39 -11.99 -10.96
N ALA A 71 -5.30 -11.13 -11.43
CA ALA A 71 -4.91 -10.07 -12.36
C ALA A 71 -4.00 -9.04 -11.69
N ILE A 72 -4.05 -8.92 -10.36
CA ILE A 72 -3.16 -8.05 -9.59
C ILE A 72 -1.81 -8.77 -9.42
N PRO A 73 -0.68 -8.16 -9.80
CA PRO A 73 0.62 -8.77 -9.60
C PRO A 73 0.89 -9.05 -8.11
N ILE A 74 1.51 -10.20 -7.83
CA ILE A 74 1.90 -10.60 -6.47
C ILE A 74 2.61 -9.49 -5.69
N PRO A 75 3.62 -8.76 -6.24
CA PRO A 75 4.30 -7.73 -5.46
C PRO A 75 3.37 -6.58 -5.05
N ALA A 76 2.37 -6.23 -5.87
CA ALA A 76 1.37 -5.23 -5.52
C ALA A 76 0.41 -5.74 -4.43
N ARG A 77 0.00 -7.02 -4.48
CA ARG A 77 -0.82 -7.65 -3.43
C ARG A 77 -0.12 -7.67 -2.06
N LEU A 78 1.17 -8.02 -2.06
CA LEU A 78 2.02 -7.97 -0.85
C LEU A 78 2.14 -6.54 -0.32
N MET A 79 2.43 -5.57 -1.21
CA MET A 79 2.55 -4.17 -0.82
C MET A 79 1.25 -3.62 -0.24
N ALA A 80 0.09 -3.94 -0.82
CA ALA A 80 -1.20 -3.45 -0.34
C ALA A 80 -1.46 -3.83 1.13
N LEU A 81 -1.13 -5.06 1.52
CA LEU A 81 -1.25 -5.49 2.92
C LEU A 81 -0.23 -4.76 3.80
N ALA A 82 1.04 -4.70 3.39
CA ALA A 82 2.11 -4.07 4.16
C ALA A 82 1.84 -2.56 4.39
N ASP A 83 1.42 -1.84 3.35
CA ASP A 83 1.07 -0.42 3.40
C ASP A 83 -0.10 -0.16 4.35
N VAL A 84 -1.16 -0.99 4.30
CA VAL A 84 -2.29 -0.84 5.20
C VAL A 84 -1.92 -1.17 6.64
N PHE A 85 -1.13 -2.22 6.88
CA PHE A 85 -0.67 -2.55 8.23
C PHE A 85 0.10 -1.38 8.84
N ASP A 86 1.15 -0.91 8.15
CA ASP A 86 1.96 0.23 8.59
C ASP A 86 1.09 1.48 8.82
N ALA A 87 0.18 1.77 7.88
CA ALA A 87 -0.74 2.90 8.00
C ALA A 87 -1.65 2.84 9.23
N LEU A 88 -2.03 1.65 9.70
CA LEU A 88 -2.88 1.47 10.87
C LEU A 88 -2.11 1.65 12.18
N ILE A 89 -0.86 1.19 12.22
CA ILE A 89 -0.03 1.17 13.44
C ILE A 89 0.83 2.41 13.61
N SER A 90 0.97 3.24 12.56
CA SER A 90 1.76 4.47 12.58
C SER A 90 0.93 5.68 13.03
N ARG A 91 1.58 6.62 13.73
CA ARG A 91 0.96 7.89 14.14
C ARG A 91 0.71 8.76 12.91
N ARG A 92 -0.51 9.27 12.75
CA ARG A 92 -0.87 10.25 11.71
C ARG A 92 -1.44 11.50 12.37
N VAL A 93 -1.37 12.64 11.67
CA VAL A 93 -1.85 13.94 12.17
C VAL A 93 -3.30 13.88 12.70
N TYR A 94 -4.13 12.99 12.14
CA TYR A 94 -5.54 12.83 12.50
C TYR A 94 -5.87 11.53 13.23
N LYS A 95 -4.89 10.64 13.50
CA LYS A 95 -5.17 9.30 14.02
C LYS A 95 -4.01 8.79 14.89
N PRO A 96 -4.26 8.42 16.16
CA PRO A 96 -3.26 7.74 16.97
C PRO A 96 -2.97 6.33 16.41
N PRO A 97 -1.79 5.77 16.69
CA PRO A 97 -1.46 4.41 16.30
C PRO A 97 -2.46 3.41 16.91
N MET A 98 -2.85 2.42 16.12
CA MET A 98 -3.74 1.34 16.54
C MET A 98 -2.95 0.20 17.20
N PRO A 99 -3.49 -0.48 18.22
CA PRO A 99 -2.89 -1.71 18.73
C PRO A 99 -2.72 -2.76 17.63
N TYR A 100 -1.59 -3.47 17.63
CA TYR A 100 -1.26 -4.45 16.57
C TYR A 100 -2.34 -5.51 16.37
N GLU A 101 -2.90 -6.03 17.46
CA GLU A 101 -3.99 -7.01 17.44
C GLU A 101 -5.23 -6.47 16.72
N GLN A 102 -5.56 -5.19 16.94
CA GLN A 102 -6.69 -4.56 16.27
C GLN A 102 -6.39 -4.32 14.78
N ALA A 103 -5.14 -3.97 14.42
CA ALA A 103 -4.73 -3.89 13.02
C ALA A 103 -4.83 -5.25 12.32
N ARG A 104 -4.44 -6.34 13.00
CA ARG A 104 -4.60 -7.72 12.54
C ARG A 104 -6.06 -8.05 12.26
N GLU A 105 -6.95 -7.76 13.21
CA GLU A 105 -8.39 -8.02 13.07
C GLU A 105 -8.99 -7.30 11.85
N ILE A 106 -8.60 -6.04 11.60
CA ILE A 106 -9.05 -5.29 10.42
C ILE A 106 -8.60 -5.96 9.13
N ILE A 107 -7.33 -6.37 9.06
CA ILE A 107 -6.77 -7.03 7.87
C ILE A 107 -7.48 -8.37 7.62
N VAL A 108 -7.69 -9.17 8.66
CA VAL A 108 -8.39 -10.46 8.57
C VAL A 108 -9.84 -10.28 8.12
N ALA A 109 -10.53 -9.26 8.62
CA ALA A 109 -11.92 -8.98 8.25
C ALA A 109 -12.10 -8.63 6.76
N ASP A 110 -11.04 -8.12 6.12
CA ASP A 110 -11.02 -7.75 4.70
C ASP A 110 -10.36 -8.81 3.79
N ARG A 111 -10.10 -10.03 4.32
CA ARG A 111 -9.62 -11.19 3.57
C ARG A 111 -10.57 -11.57 2.42
N GLY A 112 -10.06 -11.67 1.21
CA GLY A 112 -10.85 -11.96 0.00
C GLY A 112 -11.69 -10.79 -0.51
N ARG A 113 -11.55 -9.59 0.10
CA ARG A 113 -12.17 -8.35 -0.38
C ARG A 113 -11.13 -7.31 -0.73
N HIS A 114 -10.44 -6.78 0.27
CA HIS A 114 -9.31 -5.88 0.05
C HIS A 114 -8.07 -6.69 -0.31
N PHE A 115 -7.80 -7.73 0.48
CA PHE A 115 -6.55 -8.47 0.44
C PHE A 115 -6.73 -9.86 -0.16
N ASP A 116 -5.69 -10.31 -0.86
CA ASP A 116 -5.55 -11.69 -1.31
C ASP A 116 -5.60 -12.64 -0.09
N PRO A 117 -6.47 -13.67 -0.10
CA PRO A 117 -6.53 -14.68 0.96
C PRO A 117 -5.18 -15.31 1.32
N ASP A 118 -4.34 -15.63 0.34
CA ASP A 118 -3.06 -16.29 0.56
C ASP A 118 -2.06 -15.33 1.22
N VAL A 119 -2.12 -14.04 0.86
CA VAL A 119 -1.29 -12.99 1.47
C VAL A 119 -1.70 -12.74 2.92
N VAL A 120 -3.00 -12.76 3.23
CA VAL A 120 -3.49 -12.66 4.62
C VAL A 120 -3.07 -13.87 5.45
N ASP A 121 -3.16 -15.08 4.89
CA ASP A 121 -2.77 -16.30 5.59
C ASP A 121 -1.25 -16.31 5.86
N ALA A 122 -0.44 -15.85 4.92
CA ALA A 122 0.99 -15.66 5.12
C ALA A 122 1.29 -14.60 6.20
N PHE A 123 0.62 -13.45 6.17
CA PHE A 123 0.74 -12.41 7.20
C PHE A 123 0.42 -12.95 8.60
N LEU A 124 -0.63 -13.75 8.75
CA LEU A 124 -0.97 -14.37 10.04
C LEU A 124 0.11 -15.34 10.54
N ALA A 125 0.76 -16.06 9.63
CA ALA A 125 1.83 -16.99 9.99
C ALA A 125 3.10 -16.28 10.50
N VAL A 126 3.33 -15.03 10.11
CA VAL A 126 4.50 -14.22 10.49
C VAL A 126 4.13 -12.95 11.27
N PHE A 127 2.95 -12.92 11.88
CA PHE A 127 2.41 -11.71 12.51
C PHE A 127 3.32 -11.17 13.62
N ASP A 128 3.90 -12.05 14.43
CA ASP A 128 4.82 -11.65 15.50
C ASP A 128 6.09 -10.98 14.92
N GLU A 129 6.56 -11.41 13.74
CA GLU A 129 7.68 -10.75 13.06
C GLU A 129 7.33 -9.33 12.58
N PHE A 130 6.08 -9.11 12.16
CA PHE A 130 5.58 -7.76 11.83
C PHE A 130 5.60 -6.85 13.07
N VAL A 131 5.20 -7.38 14.22
CA VAL A 131 5.23 -6.66 15.50
C VAL A 131 6.66 -6.32 15.90
N ASP A 132 7.57 -7.30 15.84
CA ASP A 132 9.00 -7.09 16.16
C ASP A 132 9.64 -6.01 15.28
N ILE A 133 9.32 -6.00 13.97
CA ILE A 133 9.79 -4.98 13.03
C ILE A 133 9.21 -3.61 13.39
N ALA A 134 7.91 -3.53 13.64
CA ALA A 134 7.24 -2.28 14.01
C ALA A 134 7.81 -1.66 15.28
N GLU A 135 8.09 -2.47 16.31
CA GLU A 135 8.68 -2.01 17.57
C GLU A 135 10.14 -1.58 17.37
N ARG A 136 10.91 -2.34 16.59
CA ARG A 136 12.32 -2.04 16.33
C ARG A 136 12.53 -0.75 15.53
N TYR A 137 11.63 -0.45 14.60
CA TYR A 137 11.71 0.70 13.70
C TYR A 137 10.68 1.78 14.02
N ALA A 138 10.13 1.77 15.24
CA ALA A 138 9.15 2.77 15.67
C ALA A 138 9.71 4.19 15.54
N ASP A 139 8.85 5.12 15.10
CA ASP A 139 9.21 6.53 15.01
C ASP A 139 9.69 7.06 16.36
N VAL A 140 10.84 7.74 16.36
CA VAL A 140 11.30 8.47 17.53
C VAL A 140 10.29 9.59 17.80
N VAL A 141 9.63 9.54 18.94
CA VAL A 141 8.74 10.62 19.37
C VAL A 141 9.60 11.87 19.57
N GLN A 142 9.55 12.80 18.62
CA GLN A 142 10.08 14.14 18.82
C GLN A 142 9.09 14.90 19.70
N GLU A 143 9.55 15.33 20.88
CA GLU A 143 8.81 16.18 21.83
C GLU A 143 8.49 17.57 21.26
#